data_AF-A0A3A4QS97-F1
#
_entry.id   AF-A0A3A4QS97-F1
#
_cell.length_a   1.000
_cell.length_b   1.000
_cell.length_c   1.000
_cell.angle_alpha   90.00
_cell.angle_beta   90.00
_cell.angle_gamma   90.00
#
_symmetry.space_group_name_H-M   'P 1'
#
loop_
_entity.id
_entity.type
_entity.pdbx_description
1 polymer ?
#
loop_
_entity_poly.entity_id
_entity_poly.type
_entity_poly.pdbx_seq_one_letter_code
_entity_poly.pdbx_strand_id
1 'polypeptide(L)'
;MANRPYAPLKTGNTVRLKAQANSLCIAPIIVFSLILAWPGISLLNRLQTFLISLPLIILVHAVDLPMIFIANIESVHSTNDFGNASRSVWSHILNNGGRQFLALVIFLISIAPIYLKIDYGRHPANHIQNSSQTVVPRRNDACPCGSGKKYKNCCLDNK
;
A
#
# COMPACT_ATOMS: atom_id res chain seq x y z
N MET A 1 7.83 74.19 19.19
CA MET A 1 7.88 73.14 18.14
C MET A 1 8.96 72.14 18.54
N ALA A 2 8.58 70.98 19.07
CA ALA A 2 9.51 69.92 19.45
C ALA A 2 9.15 68.65 18.68
N ASN A 3 10.11 68.16 17.88
CA ASN A 3 10.03 66.98 17.05
C ASN A 3 9.72 65.74 17.91
N ARG A 4 8.61 65.06 17.64
CA ARG A 4 8.39 63.69 18.15
C ARG A 4 9.20 62.72 17.27
N PRO A 5 9.98 61.79 17.86
CA PRO A 5 10.69 60.79 17.09
C PRO A 5 9.71 59.80 16.45
N TYR A 6 9.91 59.52 15.16
CA TYR A 6 9.18 58.49 14.42
C TYR A 6 9.50 57.12 15.03
N ALA A 7 8.50 56.47 15.63
CA ALA A 7 8.59 55.06 16.00
C ALA A 7 8.48 54.22 14.71
N PRO A 8 9.46 53.36 14.38
CA PRO A 8 9.34 52.48 13.23
C PRO A 8 8.22 51.47 13.49
N LEU A 9 7.17 51.54 12.68
CA LEU A 9 6.11 50.53 12.64
C LEU A 9 6.78 49.23 12.17
N LYS A 10 7.07 48.30 13.09
CA LYS A 10 7.46 46.93 12.73
C LYS A 10 6.23 46.26 12.15
N THR A 11 6.03 46.39 10.84
CA THR A 11 5.02 45.67 10.07
C THR A 11 5.44 44.20 9.97
N GLY A 12 5.31 43.48 11.09
CA GLY A 12 5.50 42.02 11.11
C GLY A 12 4.27 41.37 10.51
N ASN A 13 4.39 40.83 9.30
CA ASN A 13 3.35 39.98 8.73
C ASN A 13 3.23 38.70 9.58
N THR A 14 2.19 38.63 10.40
CA THR A 14 1.88 37.43 11.17
C THR A 14 1.13 36.45 10.27
N VAL A 15 1.87 35.48 9.71
CA VAL A 15 1.26 34.41 8.92
C VAL A 15 0.65 33.40 9.88
N ARG A 16 -0.67 33.47 10.08
CA ARG A 16 -1.40 32.57 10.96
C ARG A 16 -1.66 31.25 10.24
N LEU A 17 -0.76 30.29 10.42
CA LEU A 17 -0.88 28.94 9.87
C LEU A 17 -2.01 28.18 10.58
N LYS A 18 -3.15 28.03 9.89
CA LYS A 18 -4.16 27.06 10.27
C LYS A 18 -3.77 25.72 9.66
N ALA A 19 -2.85 24.98 10.30
CA ALA A 19 -2.81 23.55 10.09
C ALA A 19 -4.16 23.01 10.61
N GLN A 20 -5.08 22.68 9.70
CA GLN A 20 -6.36 22.12 10.11
C GLN A 20 -6.06 20.79 10.77
N ALA A 21 -6.20 20.69 12.10
CA ALA A 21 -6.07 19.42 12.82
C ALA A 21 -6.96 18.33 12.19
N ASN A 22 -8.11 18.74 11.63
CA ASN A 22 -8.99 17.88 10.85
C ASN A 22 -8.28 17.21 9.67
N SER A 23 -7.41 17.91 8.93
CA SER A 23 -6.70 17.33 7.78
C SER A 23 -5.63 16.32 8.17
N LEU A 24 -5.08 16.38 9.39
CA LEU A 24 -4.15 15.36 9.89
C LEU A 24 -4.89 14.07 10.29
N CYS A 25 -6.12 14.17 10.78
CA CYS A 25 -6.88 13.01 11.26
C CYS A 25 -7.58 12.24 10.13
N ILE A 26 -7.95 12.91 9.02
CA ILE A 26 -8.72 12.28 7.95
C ILE A 26 -8.02 11.07 7.32
N ALA A 27 -6.73 11.17 6.98
CA ALA A 27 -6.01 10.08 6.33
C ALA A 27 -5.90 8.81 7.21
N PRO A 28 -5.48 8.91 8.50
CA PRO A 28 -5.52 7.78 9.42
C PRO A 28 -6.92 7.17 9.56
N ILE A 29 -7.95 7.99 9.70
CA ILE A 29 -9.34 7.51 9.83
C ILE A 29 -9.72 6.68 8.61
N ILE A 30 -9.48 7.19 7.39
CA ILE A 30 -9.80 6.46 6.14
C ILE A 30 -9.05 5.12 6.09
N VAL A 31 -7.74 5.13 6.32
CA VAL A 31 -6.92 3.90 6.26
C VAL A 31 -7.41 2.88 7.27
N PHE A 32 -7.66 3.30 8.52
CA PHE A 32 -8.10 2.40 9.58
C PHE A 32 -9.51 1.88 9.36
N SER A 33 -10.43 2.71 8.87
CA SER A 33 -11.78 2.28 8.48
C SER A 33 -11.72 1.24 7.36
N LEU A 34 -10.89 1.44 6.34
CA LEU A 34 -10.74 0.49 5.25
C LEU A 34 -10.15 -0.84 5.72
N ILE A 35 -9.11 -0.83 6.56
CA ILE A 35 -8.52 -2.06 7.13
C ILE A 35 -9.56 -2.84 7.96
N LEU A 36 -10.37 -2.15 8.77
CA LEU A 36 -11.39 -2.79 9.61
C LEU A 36 -12.56 -3.33 8.79
N ALA A 37 -12.98 -2.60 7.76
CA ALA A 37 -14.06 -3.00 6.86
C ALA A 37 -13.66 -4.12 5.90
N TRP A 38 -12.36 -4.36 5.69
CA TRP A 38 -11.90 -5.29 4.67
C TRP A 38 -12.24 -6.76 4.98
N PRO A 39 -13.06 -7.42 4.14
CA PRO A 39 -13.50 -8.79 4.38
C PRO A 39 -12.37 -9.81 4.11
N GLY A 40 -12.45 -10.98 4.74
CA GLY A 40 -11.56 -12.12 4.43
C GLY A 40 -10.17 -12.09 5.07
N ILE A 41 -9.88 -11.14 5.97
CA ILE A 41 -8.60 -11.05 6.69
C ILE A 41 -8.80 -11.35 8.17
N SER A 42 -7.96 -12.22 8.74
CA SER A 42 -7.95 -12.55 10.17
C SER A 42 -7.54 -11.35 11.05
N LEU A 43 -7.95 -11.34 12.32
CA LEU A 43 -7.70 -10.21 13.22
C LEU A 43 -6.21 -9.91 13.41
N LEU A 44 -5.36 -10.94 13.43
CA LEU A 44 -3.91 -10.79 13.53
C LEU A 44 -3.31 -10.12 12.28
N ASN A 45 -3.76 -10.53 11.09
CA ASN A 45 -3.31 -9.93 9.83
C ASN A 45 -3.81 -8.48 9.70
N ARG A 46 -5.00 -8.17 10.24
CA ARG A 46 -5.49 -6.78 10.34
C ARG A 46 -4.54 -5.96 11.21
N LEU A 47 -4.22 -6.42 12.42
CA LEU A 47 -3.28 -5.72 13.32
C LEU A 47 -1.90 -5.53 12.67
N GLN A 48 -1.40 -6.53 11.95
CA GLN A 48 -0.16 -6.40 11.18
C GLN A 48 -0.28 -5.32 10.09
N THR A 49 -1.39 -5.28 9.35
CA THR A 49 -1.66 -4.22 8.35
C THR A 49 -1.64 -2.84 9.00
N PHE A 50 -2.28 -2.70 10.16
CA PHE A 50 -2.28 -1.47 10.96
C PHE A 50 -0.85 -1.02 11.28
N LEU A 51 -0.02 -1.93 11.81
CA LEU A 51 1.37 -1.65 12.17
C LEU A 51 2.23 -1.25 10.96
N ILE A 52 1.96 -1.81 9.78
CA ILE A 52 2.64 -1.44 8.52
C ILE A 52 2.17 -0.06 8.03
N SER A 53 0.88 0.23 8.14
CA SER A 53 0.29 1.49 7.65
C SER A 53 0.73 2.73 8.46
N LEU A 54 0.97 2.57 9.77
CA LEU A 54 1.33 3.65 10.67
C LEU A 54 2.62 4.41 10.28
N PRO A 55 3.77 3.75 10.02
CA PRO A 55 4.98 4.45 9.57
C PRO A 55 4.80 5.09 8.19
N LEU A 56 3.99 4.50 7.30
CA LEU A 56 3.69 5.09 5.99
C LEU A 56 2.89 6.40 6.12
N ILE A 57 1.87 6.40 6.99
CA ILE A 57 1.09 7.61 7.32
C ILE A 57 2.01 8.70 7.89
N ILE A 58 2.87 8.35 8.84
CA ILE A 58 3.82 9.30 9.44
C ILE A 58 4.77 9.87 8.38
N LEU A 59 5.35 9.01 7.53
CA LEU A 59 6.27 9.42 6.47
C LEU A 59 5.61 10.39 5.50
N VAL A 60 4.38 10.11 5.09
CA VAL A 60 3.60 11.00 4.24
C VAL A 60 3.39 12.36 4.90
N HIS A 61 2.94 12.40 6.15
CA HIS A 61 2.76 13.65 6.87
C HIS A 61 4.07 14.41 7.07
N ALA A 62 5.17 13.68 7.28
CA ALA A 62 6.51 14.26 7.43
C ALA A 62 7.02 14.91 6.14
N VAL A 63 6.60 14.45 4.96
CA VAL A 63 6.94 15.07 3.66
C VAL A 63 5.98 16.22 3.33
N ASP A 64 4.70 16.01 3.61
CA ASP A 64 3.62 16.90 3.21
C ASP A 64 3.64 18.23 3.99
N LEU A 65 3.85 18.17 5.32
CA LEU A 65 3.94 19.38 6.15
C LEU A 65 5.04 20.33 5.64
N PRO A 66 6.32 19.93 5.52
CA PRO A 66 7.37 20.81 4.99
C PRO A 66 7.03 21.41 3.63
N MET A 67 6.42 20.64 2.72
CA MET A 67 6.05 21.13 1.39
C MET A 67 5.02 22.26 1.45
N ILE A 68 4.02 22.17 2.33
CA ILE A 68 3.06 23.27 2.55
C ILE A 68 3.76 24.49 3.15
N PHE A 69 4.65 24.27 4.13
CA PHE A 69 5.39 25.36 4.76
C PHE A 69 6.26 26.11 3.74
N ILE A 70 7.00 25.37 2.91
CA ILE A 70 7.85 25.94 1.86
C ILE A 70 6.97 26.72 0.86
N ALA A 71 5.87 26.14 0.38
CA ALA A 71 4.98 26.80 -0.56
C ALA A 71 4.42 28.14 -0.01
N ASN A 72 4.05 28.17 1.28
CA ASN A 72 3.57 29.40 1.93
C ASN A 72 4.68 30.46 2.07
N ILE A 73 5.88 30.08 2.51
CA ILE A 73 6.99 31.03 2.67
C ILE A 73 7.42 31.60 1.30
N GLU A 74 7.54 30.74 0.30
CA GLU A 74 7.96 31.11 -1.05
C GLU A 74 6.90 31.95 -1.78
N SER A 75 5.61 31.74 -1.52
CA SER A 75 4.55 32.59 -2.11
C SER A 75 4.71 34.09 -1.81
N VAL A 76 5.45 34.42 -0.74
CA VAL A 76 5.74 35.81 -0.35
C VAL A 76 7.05 36.33 -0.99
N HIS A 77 7.96 35.45 -1.42
CA HIS A 77 9.34 35.81 -1.77
C HIS A 77 9.86 35.33 -3.15
N SER A 78 9.15 34.46 -3.88
CA SER A 78 9.77 33.66 -4.94
C SER A 78 9.77 34.32 -6.34
N THR A 79 10.93 34.27 -7.01
CA THR A 79 11.24 34.79 -8.37
C THR A 79 11.54 33.70 -9.41
N ASN A 80 11.43 32.40 -9.06
CA ASN A 80 11.75 31.27 -9.97
C ASN A 80 10.49 30.59 -10.53
N ASP A 81 10.25 30.68 -11.84
CA ASP A 81 9.00 30.24 -12.48
C ASP A 81 8.72 28.72 -12.40
N PHE A 82 9.73 27.87 -12.62
CA PHE A 82 9.54 26.42 -12.68
C PHE A 82 9.23 25.78 -11.31
N GLY A 83 9.93 26.24 -10.27
CA GLY A 83 9.68 25.81 -8.88
C GLY A 83 8.32 26.26 -8.36
N ASN A 84 7.79 27.36 -8.88
CA ASN A 84 6.48 27.88 -8.49
C ASN A 84 5.34 27.08 -9.15
N ALA A 85 5.49 26.68 -10.42
CA ALA A 85 4.47 25.89 -11.14
C ALA A 85 4.27 24.49 -10.52
N SER A 86 5.36 23.75 -10.30
CA SER A 86 5.31 22.41 -9.71
C SER A 86 4.70 22.41 -8.30
N ARG A 87 5.04 23.40 -7.47
CA ARG A 87 4.49 23.55 -6.12
C ARG A 87 3.04 24.02 -6.10
N SER A 88 2.65 24.91 -7.01
CA SER A 88 1.25 25.32 -7.17
C SER A 88 0.36 24.12 -7.49
N VAL A 89 0.78 23.29 -8.45
CA VAL A 89 0.09 22.03 -8.78
C VAL A 89 0.04 21.09 -7.58
N TRP A 90 1.16 20.92 -6.87
CA TRP A 90 1.23 20.05 -5.68
C TRP A 90 0.31 20.52 -4.55
N SER A 91 0.33 21.82 -4.24
CA SER A 91 -0.58 22.49 -3.29
C SER A 91 -2.04 22.27 -3.69
N HIS A 92 -2.37 22.49 -4.95
CA HIS A 92 -3.72 22.34 -5.47
C HIS A 92 -4.21 20.88 -5.36
N ILE A 93 -3.34 19.91 -5.67
CA ILE A 93 -3.64 18.48 -5.52
C ILE A 93 -3.89 18.15 -4.04
N LEU A 94 -3.00 18.57 -3.14
CA LEU A 94 -3.12 18.25 -1.72
C LEU A 94 -4.32 18.92 -1.04
N ASN A 95 -4.73 20.10 -1.51
CA ASN A 95 -5.87 20.83 -0.96
C ASN A 95 -7.22 20.33 -1.51
N ASN A 96 -7.26 19.82 -2.75
CA ASN A 96 -8.50 19.34 -3.39
C ASN A 96 -8.73 17.82 -3.25
N GLY A 97 -8.36 17.24 -2.11
CA GLY A 97 -8.63 15.82 -1.83
C GLY A 97 -7.50 14.86 -2.20
N GLY A 98 -6.36 15.34 -2.72
CA GLY A 98 -5.18 14.50 -2.96
C GLY A 98 -4.69 13.77 -1.72
N ARG A 99 -4.90 14.33 -0.51
CA ARG A 99 -4.61 13.65 0.77
C ARG A 99 -5.48 12.40 0.99
N GLN A 100 -6.74 12.44 0.58
CA GLN A 100 -7.64 11.30 0.68
C GLN A 100 -7.24 10.22 -0.32
N PHE A 101 -6.87 10.62 -1.54
CA PHE A 101 -6.30 9.70 -2.54
C PHE A 101 -5.01 9.04 -2.02
N LEU A 102 -4.13 9.82 -1.39
CA LEU A 102 -2.88 9.30 -0.86
C LEU A 102 -3.12 8.32 0.32
N ALA A 103 -4.18 8.54 1.12
CA ALA A 103 -4.63 7.57 2.11
C ALA A 103 -5.03 6.22 1.46
N LEU A 104 -5.71 6.24 0.31
CA LEU A 104 -6.02 5.02 -0.44
C LEU A 104 -4.75 4.32 -0.94
N VAL A 105 -3.78 5.08 -1.44
CA VAL A 105 -2.48 4.53 -1.88
C VAL A 105 -1.75 3.86 -0.72
N ILE A 106 -1.69 4.50 0.45
CA ILE A 106 -1.09 3.91 1.67
C ILE A 106 -1.81 2.62 2.05
N PHE A 107 -3.15 2.62 2.01
CA PHE A 107 -3.94 1.43 2.29
C PHE A 107 -3.58 0.28 1.34
N LEU A 108 -3.53 0.53 0.04
CA LEU A 108 -3.16 -0.47 -0.97
C LEU A 108 -1.74 -1.01 -0.78
N ILE A 109 -0.77 -0.13 -0.49
CA ILE A 109 0.61 -0.54 -0.18
C ILE A 109 0.67 -1.41 1.08
N SER A 110 -0.14 -1.07 2.09
CA SER A 110 -0.16 -1.79 3.37
C SER A 110 -0.78 -3.19 3.24
N ILE A 111 -1.78 -3.36 2.38
CA ILE A 111 -2.48 -4.64 2.18
C ILE A 111 -1.78 -5.56 1.17
N ALA A 112 -1.02 -4.99 0.22
CA ALA A 112 -0.28 -5.71 -0.80
C ALA A 112 0.57 -6.89 -0.27
N PRO A 113 1.43 -6.74 0.77
CA PRO A 113 2.26 -7.85 1.25
C PRO A 113 1.44 -9.03 1.79
N ILE A 114 0.24 -8.78 2.34
CA ILE A 114 -0.64 -9.83 2.86
C ILE A 114 -1.23 -10.64 1.73
N TYR A 115 -1.70 -9.97 0.67
CA TYR A 115 -2.22 -10.64 -0.52
C TYR A 115 -1.14 -11.41 -1.26
N LEU A 116 0.05 -10.82 -1.44
CA LEU A 116 1.18 -11.53 -2.04
C LEU A 116 1.54 -12.79 -1.24
N LYS A 117 1.49 -12.75 0.10
CA LYS A 117 1.73 -13.92 0.95
C LYS A 117 0.62 -14.99 0.81
N ILE A 118 -0.64 -14.57 0.73
CA ILE A 118 -1.78 -15.49 0.52
C ILE A 118 -1.67 -16.18 -0.85
N ASP A 119 -1.35 -15.43 -1.89
CA ASP A 119 -1.21 -15.97 -3.25
C ASP A 119 0.03 -16.87 -3.39
N TYR A 120 1.13 -16.55 -2.71
CA TYR A 120 2.30 -17.44 -2.66
C TYR A 120 1.98 -18.77 -1.97
N GLY A 121 1.12 -18.77 -0.95
CA GLY A 121 0.64 -19.99 -0.30
C GLY A 121 -0.41 -20.75 -1.11
N ARG A 122 -1.12 -20.07 -2.02
CA ARG A 122 -2.12 -20.65 -2.92
C ARG A 122 -1.54 -21.14 -4.24
N HIS A 123 -0.30 -20.81 -4.58
CA HIS A 123 0.38 -21.47 -5.67
C HIS A 123 0.39 -22.98 -5.36
N PRO A 124 -0.35 -23.81 -6.13
CA PRO A 124 -0.12 -25.23 -6.05
C PRO A 124 1.35 -25.36 -6.43
N ALA A 125 2.15 -25.92 -5.53
CA ALA A 125 3.40 -26.50 -5.94
C ALA A 125 3.05 -27.32 -7.18
N ASN A 126 3.51 -26.84 -8.35
CA ASN A 126 3.50 -27.61 -9.57
C ASN A 126 4.30 -28.85 -9.19
N HIS A 127 3.56 -29.88 -8.82
CA HIS A 127 4.04 -31.22 -8.70
C HIS A 127 4.45 -31.55 -10.13
N ILE A 128 5.70 -31.22 -10.49
CA ILE A 128 6.40 -31.93 -11.54
C ILE A 128 6.39 -33.36 -11.01
N GLN A 129 5.38 -34.10 -11.44
CA GLN A 129 5.25 -35.53 -11.25
C GLN A 129 6.38 -36.20 -12.04
N ASN A 130 7.58 -36.12 -11.48
CA ASN A 130 8.55 -37.21 -11.57
C ASN A 130 8.32 -38.17 -10.40
N SER A 131 7.05 -38.36 -10.03
CA SER A 131 6.62 -39.54 -9.33
C SER A 131 6.52 -40.65 -10.37
N SER A 132 7.59 -41.42 -10.48
CA SER A 132 7.50 -42.88 -10.61
C SER A 132 6.69 -43.44 -9.43
N GLN A 133 5.44 -43.01 -9.30
CA GLN A 133 4.41 -43.80 -8.68
C GLN A 133 4.29 -45.01 -9.59
N THR A 134 4.90 -46.09 -9.15
CA THR A 134 4.52 -47.43 -9.55
C THR A 134 3.06 -47.57 -9.17
N VAL A 135 2.17 -47.09 -10.05
CA VAL A 135 0.76 -47.43 -10.03
C VAL A 135 0.78 -48.95 -10.16
N VAL A 136 0.69 -49.64 -9.02
CA VAL A 136 0.56 -51.09 -9.02
C VAL A 136 -0.79 -51.33 -9.68
N PRO A 137 -0.83 -51.84 -10.92
CA PRO A 137 -2.09 -52.00 -11.63
C PRO A 137 -2.97 -52.96 -10.84
N ARG A 138 -4.25 -52.62 -10.70
CA ARG A 138 -5.21 -53.48 -10.01
C ARG A 138 -5.41 -54.74 -10.84
N ARG A 139 -5.73 -55.88 -10.21
CA ARG A 139 -5.84 -57.20 -10.88
C ARG A 139 -6.62 -57.19 -12.22
N ASN A 140 -7.66 -56.37 -12.32
CA ASN A 140 -8.52 -56.33 -13.51
C ASN A 140 -8.22 -55.17 -14.46
N ASP A 141 -7.25 -54.30 -14.16
CA ASP A 141 -6.86 -53.18 -15.02
C ASP A 141 -6.10 -53.67 -16.25
N ALA A 142 -5.99 -52.83 -17.27
CA ALA A 142 -5.17 -53.13 -18.44
C ALA A 142 -3.69 -53.31 -18.03
N CYS A 143 -3.02 -54.32 -18.59
CA CYS A 143 -1.61 -54.55 -18.30
C CYS A 143 -0.75 -53.36 -18.77
N PRO A 144 0.15 -52.80 -17.93
CA PRO A 144 1.06 -51.73 -18.33
C PRO A 144 2.09 -52.19 -19.38
N CYS A 145 2.22 -53.49 -19.62
CA CYS A 145 3.05 -54.09 -20.66
C CYS A 145 2.52 -53.90 -22.10
N GLY A 146 1.32 -53.33 -22.27
CA GLY A 146 0.75 -53.05 -23.60
C GLY A 146 0.14 -54.26 -24.32
N SER A 147 -0.02 -55.41 -23.65
CA SER A 147 -0.55 -56.64 -24.26
C SER A 147 -2.06 -56.62 -24.58
N GLY A 148 -2.79 -55.59 -24.12
CA GLY A 148 -4.26 -55.52 -24.21
C GLY A 148 -5.00 -56.48 -23.28
N LYS A 149 -4.30 -57.30 -22.48
CA LYS A 149 -4.89 -58.24 -21.51
C LYS A 149 -5.01 -57.60 -20.12
N LYS A 150 -5.90 -58.14 -19.27
CA LYS A 150 -6.01 -57.75 -17.85
C LYS A 150 -4.71 -58.09 -17.11
N TYR A 151 -4.30 -57.24 -16.16
CA TYR A 151 -3.02 -57.39 -15.43
C TYR A 151 -2.85 -58.77 -14.79
N LYS A 152 -3.92 -59.31 -14.17
CA LYS A 152 -3.91 -60.66 -13.59
C LYS A 152 -3.51 -61.74 -14.60
N ASN A 153 -4.13 -61.74 -15.78
CA ASN A 153 -3.91 -62.72 -16.84
C ASN A 153 -2.64 -62.45 -17.68
N CYS A 154 -1.76 -61.54 -17.25
CA CYS A 154 -0.59 -61.15 -18.02
C CYS A 154 0.68 -61.12 -17.17
N CYS A 155 0.98 -60.02 -16.50
CA CYS A 155 2.23 -59.89 -15.72
C CYS A 155 2.12 -60.41 -14.28
N LEU A 156 0.93 -60.73 -13.79
CA LEU A 156 0.74 -61.34 -12.47
C LEU A 156 0.84 -62.88 -12.52
N ASP A 157 0.24 -63.50 -13.53
CA ASP A 157 0.24 -64.97 -13.69
C ASP A 157 1.51 -65.52 -14.39
N ASN A 158 2.22 -64.72 -15.21
CA ASN A 158 3.49 -65.12 -15.84
C ASN A 158 4.73 -64.69 -15.03
N LYS A 159 4.62 -64.73 -13.70
CA LYS A 159 5.72 -64.35 -12.81
C LYS A 159 6.55 -65.56 -12.39
#